data_AF-A0A319AZA3-F1
#
_entry.id   AF-A0A319AZA3-F1
#
_cell.length_a   1.000
_cell.length_b   1.000
_cell.length_c   1.000
_cell.angle_alpha   90.00
_cell.angle_beta   90.00
_cell.angle_gamma   90.00
#
_symmetry.space_group_name_H-M   'P 1'
#
loop_
_entity.id
_entity.type
_entity.pdbx_description
1 polymer ?
#
loop_
_entity_poly.entity_id
_entity_poly.type
_entity_poly.pdbx_seq_one_letter_code
_entity_poly.pdbx_strand_id
1 'polypeptide(L)'
;MPDIYRAPEVILNMKWDNKVDIWNVAMVIWDLFEHRHLFKARYDEGKLDDGQHLAEMQAVLGRPPAKFLARSARSPQFWHANGLYNPPMPEAVM
;
A
#
# COMPACT_ATOMS: atom_id res chain seq x y z
N MET A 1 13.35 1.68 8.31
CA MET A 1 12.93 1.22 6.97
C MET A 1 12.39 2.42 6.22
N PRO A 2 12.80 2.69 4.97
CA PRO A 2 12.21 3.77 4.19
C PRO A 2 10.70 3.61 4.13
N ASP A 3 9.95 4.70 4.31
CA ASP A 3 8.50 4.60 4.46
C ASP A 3 7.81 4.07 3.17
N ILE A 4 8.49 4.22 2.02
CA ILE A 4 8.09 3.70 0.71
C ILE A 4 8.21 2.18 0.57
N TYR A 5 8.97 1.50 1.44
CA TYR A 5 9.08 0.03 1.42
C TYR A 5 8.12 -0.64 2.41
N ARG A 6 7.25 0.12 3.08
CA ARG A 6 6.29 -0.45 4.03
C ARG A 6 5.39 -1.47 3.35
N ALA A 7 5.44 -2.70 3.85
CA ALA A 7 4.52 -3.76 3.46
C ALA A 7 3.06 -3.37 3.75
N PRO A 8 2.08 -3.89 2.99
CA PRO A 8 0.67 -3.53 3.15
C PRO A 8 0.13 -3.80 4.56
N GLU A 9 0.58 -4.87 5.23
CA GLU A 9 0.21 -5.18 6.61
C GLU A 9 0.73 -4.14 7.63
N VAL A 10 1.87 -3.50 7.35
CA VAL A 10 2.43 -2.41 8.17
C VAL A 10 1.59 -1.16 7.99
N ILE A 11 1.26 -0.80 6.74
CA ILE A 11 0.38 0.34 6.43
C ILE A 11 -0.99 0.15 7.08
N LEU A 12 -1.52 -1.07 7.04
CA LEU A 12 -2.83 -1.40 7.61
C LEU A 12 -2.82 -1.66 9.11
N ASN A 13 -1.71 -1.41 9.80
CA ASN A 13 -1.56 -1.60 11.25
C ASN A 13 -2.01 -3.01 11.71
N MET A 14 -1.68 -4.02 10.91
CA MET A 14 -1.92 -5.42 11.26
C MET A 14 -0.76 -5.95 12.10
N LYS A 15 -0.98 -7.07 12.79
CA LYS A 15 0.13 -7.87 13.30
C LYS A 15 0.94 -8.42 12.12
N TRP A 16 2.23 -8.13 12.12
CA TRP A 16 3.20 -8.56 11.13
C TRP A 16 4.31 -9.40 11.78
N ASP A 17 5.04 -10.13 10.94
CA ASP A 17 6.16 -10.99 11.32
C ASP A 17 7.32 -10.78 10.32
N ASN A 18 8.26 -11.72 10.26
CA ASN A 18 9.42 -11.64 9.35
C ASN A 18 9.07 -11.62 7.85
N LYS A 19 7.80 -11.77 7.45
CA LYS A 19 7.38 -11.62 6.05
C LYS A 19 7.53 -10.19 5.54
N VAL A 20 7.53 -9.19 6.43
CA VAL A 20 7.81 -7.79 6.04
C VAL A 20 9.22 -7.63 5.50
N ASP A 21 10.18 -8.43 5.97
CA ASP A 21 11.55 -8.39 5.46
C ASP A 21 11.64 -8.94 4.04
N ILE A 22 10.84 -9.96 3.72
CA ILE A 22 10.76 -10.51 2.36
C ILE A 22 10.18 -9.46 1.41
N TRP A 23 9.16 -8.72 1.84
CA TRP A 23 8.62 -7.59 1.08
C TRP A 23 9.68 -6.52 0.83
N ASN A 24 10.45 -6.13 1.85
CA ASN A 24 11.53 -5.15 1.72
C ASN A 24 12.60 -5.60 0.73
N VAL A 25 13.00 -6.86 0.78
CA VAL A 25 13.98 -7.43 -0.17
C VAL A 25 13.45 -7.35 -1.59
N ALA A 26 12.16 -7.62 -1.82
CA ALA A 26 11.55 -7.47 -3.15
C ALA A 26 11.60 -6.02 -3.66
N MET A 27 11.34 -5.03 -2.79
CA MET A 27 11.47 -3.61 -3.16
C MET A 27 12.91 -3.25 -3.53
N VAL A 28 13.89 -3.70 -2.74
CA VAL A 28 15.32 -3.45 -3.02
C VAL A 28 15.75 -4.10 -4.34
N ILE A 29 15.32 -5.34 -4.60
CA ILE A 29 15.62 -6.02 -5.87
C ILE A 29 15.05 -5.22 -7.04
N TRP A 30 13.79 -4.78 -6.96
CA TRP A 30 13.18 -3.98 -8.00
C TRP A 30 13.97 -2.70 -8.28
N ASP A 31 14.30 -1.93 -7.24
CA ASP A 31 14.99 -0.66 -7.37
C ASP A 31 16.39 -0.80 -8.00
N LEU A 32 17.09 -1.89 -7.69
CA LEU A 32 18.39 -2.21 -8.29
C LEU A 32 18.25 -2.56 -9.78
N PHE A 33 17.18 -3.25 -10.17
CA PHE A 33 16.96 -3.67 -11.55
C PHE A 33 16.41 -2.55 -12.45
N GLU A 34 15.46 -1.77 -11.95
CA GLU A 34 14.71 -0.77 -12.73
C GLU A 34 15.24 0.66 -12.53
N HIS A 35 16.17 0.86 -11.59
CA HIS A 35 16.71 2.16 -11.21
C HIS A 35 15.65 3.20 -10.79
N ARG A 36 14.49 2.72 -10.32
CA ARG A 36 13.36 3.52 -9.83
C ARG A 36 12.54 2.73 -8.82
N HIS A 37 11.86 3.44 -7.92
CA HIS A 37 10.93 2.83 -6.97
C HIS A 37 9.74 2.17 -7.66
N LEU A 38 9.35 0.98 -7.18
CA LEU A 38 8.14 0.29 -7.65
C LEU A 38 6.87 1.08 -7.30
N PHE A 39 6.83 1.63 -6.10
CA PHE A 39 5.73 2.44 -5.58
C PHE A 39 6.25 3.83 -5.22
N LYS A 40 5.51 4.86 -5.62
CA LYS A 40 5.80 6.26 -5.24
C LYS A 40 5.22 6.57 -3.86
N ALA A 41 4.10 5.95 -3.51
CA ALA A 41 3.39 6.16 -2.24
C ALA A 41 3.00 7.62 -1.95
N ARG A 42 2.92 8.47 -2.98
CA ARG A 42 2.74 9.93 -2.90
C ARG A 42 2.11 10.47 -4.19
N TYR A 43 1.29 11.51 -4.09
CA TYR A 43 0.76 12.22 -5.25
C TYR A 43 1.77 13.22 -5.87
N ASP A 44 2.60 13.87 -5.04
CA ASP A 44 3.66 14.83 -5.43
C ASP A 44 4.95 14.62 -4.60
N GLU A 45 5.89 15.59 -4.61
CA GLU A 45 7.10 15.58 -3.74
C GLU A 45 6.77 15.73 -2.23
N GLY A 46 5.50 15.78 -1.87
CA GLY A 46 4.98 15.98 -0.52
C GLY A 46 5.04 14.73 0.36
N LYS A 47 4.07 14.61 1.27
CA LYS A 47 4.08 13.59 2.34
C LYS A 47 3.64 12.22 1.82
N LEU A 48 4.02 11.18 2.55
CA LEU A 48 3.59 9.82 2.24
C LEU A 48 2.08 9.67 2.43
N ASP A 49 1.41 9.17 1.39
CA ASP A 49 -0.02 8.89 1.38
C ASP A 49 -0.25 7.36 1.37
N ASP A 50 -0.79 6.87 2.48
CA ASP A 50 -1.06 5.44 2.66
C ASP A 50 -2.09 4.91 1.64
N GLY A 51 -3.07 5.73 1.22
CA GLY A 51 -4.06 5.34 0.23
C GLY A 51 -3.43 5.19 -1.15
N GLN A 52 -2.68 6.18 -1.61
CA GLN A 52 -1.95 6.13 -2.87
C GLN A 52 -1.01 4.92 -2.91
N HIS A 53 -0.28 4.66 -1.82
CA HIS A 53 0.60 3.50 -1.74
C HIS A 53 -0.15 2.18 -1.93
N LEU A 54 -1.28 2.01 -1.23
CA LEU A 54 -2.10 0.80 -1.32
C LEU A 54 -2.81 0.67 -2.68
N ALA A 55 -3.19 1.79 -3.31
CA ALA A 55 -3.74 1.81 -4.66
C ALA A 55 -2.71 1.34 -5.70
N GLU A 56 -1.47 1.83 -5.61
CA GLU A 56 -0.36 1.40 -6.47
C GLU A 56 -0.04 -0.09 -6.28
N MET A 57 -0.01 -0.56 -5.03
CA MET A 57 0.16 -2.00 -4.74
C MET A 57 -0.94 -2.83 -5.40
N GLN A 58 -2.20 -2.42 -5.31
CA GLN A 58 -3.30 -3.12 -5.97
C GLN A 58 -3.21 -3.06 -7.50
N ALA A 59 -2.73 -1.96 -8.08
CA ALA A 59 -2.54 -1.85 -9.52
C ALA A 59 -1.52 -2.87 -10.05
N VAL A 60 -0.47 -3.17 -9.26
CA VAL A 60 0.58 -4.13 -9.61
C VAL A 60 0.19 -5.58 -9.26
N LEU A 61 -0.36 -5.81 -8.06
CA LEU A 61 -0.59 -7.14 -7.50
C LEU A 61 -2.03 -7.65 -7.69
N GLY A 62 -2.95 -6.80 -8.11
CA GLY A 62 -4.37 -7.09 -8.17
C GLY A 62 -5.09 -6.88 -6.83
N ARG A 63 -6.38 -7.27 -6.79
CA ARG A 63 -7.25 -7.02 -5.64
C ARG A 63 -6.78 -7.79 -4.40
N PRO A 64 -6.73 -7.15 -3.22
CA PRO A 64 -6.38 -7.84 -2.00
C PRO A 64 -7.43 -8.90 -1.64
N PRO A 65 -7.02 -10.10 -1.19
CA PRO A 65 -7.95 -11.14 -0.76
C PRO A 65 -8.85 -10.68 0.40
N ALA A 66 -10.13 -11.07 0.41
CA ALA A 66 -11.06 -10.68 1.48
C ALA A 66 -10.58 -11.10 2.89
N LYS A 67 -9.94 -12.27 3.01
CA LYS A 67 -9.33 -12.75 4.26
C LYS A 67 -8.21 -11.84 4.76
N PHE A 68 -7.49 -11.18 3.84
CA PHE A 68 -6.45 -10.22 4.20
C PHE A 68 -7.08 -8.93 4.74
N LEU A 69 -8.07 -8.39 4.04
CA LEU A 69 -8.79 -7.17 4.45
C LEU A 69 -9.46 -7.34 5.82
N ALA A 70 -10.05 -8.50 6.11
CA ALA A 70 -10.71 -8.78 7.38
C ALA A 70 -9.77 -8.74 8.61
N ARG A 71 -8.44 -8.75 8.41
CA ARG A 71 -7.46 -8.71 9.50
C ARG A 71 -7.19 -7.30 10.04
N SER A 72 -7.65 -6.24 9.36
CA SER A 72 -7.42 -4.86 9.77
C SER A 72 -8.71 -4.07 9.91
N ALA A 73 -8.85 -3.37 11.03
CA ALA A 73 -9.89 -2.37 11.23
C ALA A 73 -9.71 -1.13 10.32
N ARG A 74 -8.53 -0.97 9.72
CA ARG A 74 -8.19 0.15 8.83
C ARG A 74 -8.53 -0.14 7.37
N SER A 75 -8.65 -1.41 6.97
CA SER A 75 -8.98 -1.80 5.59
C SER A 75 -10.23 -1.13 5.00
N PRO A 76 -11.34 -0.94 5.75
CA PRO A 76 -12.53 -0.24 5.23
C PRO A 76 -12.31 1.22 4.83
N GLN A 77 -11.19 1.84 5.24
CA GLN A 77 -10.83 3.21 4.81
C GLN A 77 -10.43 3.23 3.32
N PHE A 78 -9.87 2.13 2.82
CA PHE A 78 -9.25 2.05 1.49
C PHE A 78 -9.97 1.09 0.54
N TRP A 79 -10.79 0.16 1.06
CA TRP A 79 -11.51 -0.81 0.24
C TRP A 79 -12.93 -1.03 0.72
N HIS A 80 -13.81 -1.30 -0.24
CA HIS A 80 -15.09 -1.95 0.04
C HIS A 80 -14.88 -3.43 0.41
N ALA A 81 -15.90 -4.06 1.00
CA ALA A 81 -15.84 -5.47 1.43
C ALA A 81 -15.53 -6.46 0.28
N ASN A 82 -15.80 -6.07 -0.97
CA ASN A 82 -15.50 -6.86 -2.17
C ASN A 82 -14.07 -6.65 -2.71
N GLY A 83 -13.21 -5.89 -2.01
CA GLY A 83 -11.84 -5.60 -2.40
C GLY A 83 -11.69 -4.61 -3.55
N LEU A 84 -12.76 -3.91 -3.94
CA LEU A 84 -12.67 -2.74 -4.79
C LEU A 84 -12.08 -1.59 -3.99
N TYR A 85 -11.06 -0.93 -4.56
CA TYR A 85 -10.45 0.23 -3.96
C TYR A 85 -11.51 1.33 -3.82
N ASN A 86 -11.60 1.90 -2.63
CA ASN A 86 -12.44 3.05 -2.34
C ASN A 86 -11.57 4.29 -2.60
N PRO A 87 -11.76 5.00 -3.73
CA PRO A 87 -10.99 6.22 -3.97
C PRO A 87 -11.26 7.19 -2.82
N PRO A 88 -10.24 7.92 -2.32
CA PRO A 88 -10.51 9.02 -1.40
C PRO A 88 -11.54 9.93 -2.07
N MET A 89 -12.57 10.37 -1.33
CA MET A 89 -13.48 11.38 -1.85
C MET A 89 -12.62 12.56 -2.32
N PRO A 90 -12.78 13.07 -3.56
CA PRO A 90 -12.12 14.30 -3.93
C PRO A 90 -12.51 15.32 -2.85
N GLU A 91 -11.52 15.99 -2.26
CA GLU A 91 -11.80 17.14 -1.40
C GLU A 91 -12.82 17.98 -2.14
N ALA A 92 -14.00 18.17 -1.53
CA ALA A 92 -14.98 19.08 -2.06
C ALA A 92 -14.24 20.41 -2.24
N VAL A 93 -14.11 20.83 -3.50
CA VAL A 93 -13.63 22.16 -3.84
C VAL A 93 -14.57 23.13 -3.13
N MET A 94 -14.11 23.67 -2.01
CA MET A 94 -14.67 24.84 -1.33
C MET A 94 -13.81 26.05 -1.68
#